data_AF-A0A3D4JR48-F1
#
_entry.id   AF-A0A3D4JR48-F1
#
_cell.length_a   1.000
_cell.length_b   1.000
_cell.length_c   1.000
_cell.angle_alpha   90.00
_cell.angle_beta   90.00
_cell.angle_gamma   90.00
#
_symmetry.space_group_name_H-M   'P 1'
#
loop_
_entity.id
_entity.type
_entity.pdbx_description
1 polymer ?
#
loop_
_entity_poly.entity_id
_entity_poly.type
_entity_poly.pdbx_seq_one_letter_code
_entity_poly.pdbx_strand_id
1 'polypeptide(L)' 'MLTIQAQSNIPTDFGMFTVYAFSEHEEDWNPHLVWVAENTDFSKTVNVRFHSECITGEIFHSKKCECGQQL' A
#
# COMPACT_ATOMS: atom_id res chain seq x y z
N MET A 1 8.11 -9.31 -15.58
CA MET A 1 6.62 -9.39 -15.64
C MET A 1 6.15 -9.20 -14.21
N LEU A 2 5.13 -8.39 -13.95
CA LEU A 2 4.68 -8.14 -12.58
C LEU A 2 4.28 -9.45 -11.88
N THR A 3 4.91 -9.75 -10.75
CA THR A 3 4.60 -10.89 -9.89
C THR A 3 4.25 -10.41 -8.48
N ILE A 4 3.49 -11.24 -7.76
CA ILE A 4 3.26 -11.05 -6.32
C ILE A 4 4.40 -11.79 -5.61
N GLN A 5 5.34 -11.04 -5.02
CA GLN A 5 6.44 -11.59 -4.24
C GLN A 5 5.98 -12.14 -2.89
N ALA A 6 5.05 -11.43 -2.24
CA ALA A 6 4.54 -11.77 -0.93
C ALA A 6 3.15 -11.20 -0.71
N GLN A 7 2.41 -11.77 0.24
CA GLN A 7 1.14 -11.23 0.72
C GLN A 7 0.96 -11.50 2.22
N SER A 8 0.27 -10.60 2.92
CA SER A 8 -0.11 -10.80 4.31
C SER A 8 -1.38 -10.02 4.66
N ASN A 9 -2.09 -10.48 5.68
CA ASN A 9 -3.13 -9.68 6.32
C ASN A 9 -2.46 -8.74 7.33
N ILE A 10 -2.80 -7.45 7.26
CA ILE A 10 -2.26 -6.42 8.15
C ILE A 10 -3.42 -5.76 8.91
N PRO A 11 -3.51 -5.93 10.24
CA PRO A 11 -4.45 -5.18 11.05
C PRO A 11 -3.96 -3.73 11.20
N THR A 12 -4.87 -2.78 11.01
CA THR A 12 -4.62 -1.34 11.18
C THR A 12 -5.69 -0.71 12.05
N ASP A 13 -5.48 0.53 12.49
CA ASP A 13 -6.51 1.32 13.17
C ASP A 13 -7.76 1.57 12.30
N PHE A 14 -7.65 1.38 10.98
CA PHE A 14 -8.74 1.56 10.00
C PHE A 14 -9.43 0.24 9.59
N GLY A 15 -9.02 -0.88 10.18
CA GLY A 15 -9.55 -2.21 9.87
C GLY A 15 -8.49 -3.15 9.28
N MET A 16 -8.96 -4.27 8.73
CA MET A 16 -8.12 -5.31 8.16
C MET A 16 -7.86 -5.07 6.66
N PHE A 17 -6.61 -5.22 6.24
CA PHE A 17 -6.22 -5.15 4.84
C PHE A 17 -5.45 -6.41 4.43
N THR A 18 -5.69 -6.89 3.22
CA THR A 18 -4.75 -7.80 2.54
C THR A 18 -3.76 -6.95 1.76
N VAL A 19 -2.47 -7.11 2.06
CA VAL A 19 -1.40 -6.35 1.42
C VAL A 19 -0.60 -7.28 0.54
N TYR A 20 -0.41 -6.86 -0.71
CA TYR A 20 0.35 -7.57 -1.73
C TYR A 20 1.61 -6.78 -2.09
N ALA A 21 2.75 -7.45 -2.15
CA ALA A 21 4.00 -6.90 -2.66
C ALA A 21 4.17 -7.28 -4.13
N PHE A 22 4.13 -6.29 -5.02
CA PHE A 22 4.30 -6.43 -6.46
C PHE A 22 5.68 -5.97 -6.90
N SER A 23 6.34 -6.76 -7.74
CA SER A 23 7.59 -6.35 -8.40
C SER A 23 7.74 -6.99 -9.76
N GLU A 24 8.73 -6.54 -10.54
CA GLU A 24 9.02 -7.15 -11.85
C GLU A 24 9.83 -8.46 -11.75
N HIS A 25 10.50 -8.66 -10.60
CA HIS A 25 11.44 -9.75 -10.32
C HIS A 25 11.39 -10.16 -8.85
N GLU A 26 11.46 -11.44 -8.52
CA GLU A 26 11.43 -11.94 -7.13
C GLU A 26 12.57 -11.40 -6.25
N GLU A 27 13.68 -11.01 -6.85
CA GLU A 27 14.84 -10.46 -6.15
C GLU A 27 14.78 -8.93 -5.98
N ASP A 28 13.73 -8.25 -6.41
CA ASP A 28 13.59 -6.80 -6.21
C ASP A 28 13.39 -6.47 -4.73
N TRP A 29 14.19 -5.53 -4.22
CA TRP A 29 14.21 -5.11 -2.83
C TRP A 29 13.18 -4.01 -2.53
N ASN A 30 12.61 -3.39 -3.56
CA ASN A 30 11.68 -2.27 -3.43
C ASN A 30 10.34 -2.57 -4.13
N PRO A 31 9.62 -3.63 -3.74
CA PRO A 31 8.31 -3.92 -4.32
C PRO A 31 7.30 -2.81 -4.01
N HIS A 32 6.39 -2.57 -4.95
CA HIS A 32 5.23 -1.72 -4.71
C HIS A 32 4.18 -2.46 -3.90
N LEU A 33 3.57 -1.77 -2.93
CA LEU A 33 2.53 -2.35 -2.08
C LEU A 33 1.14 -1.99 -2.58
N VAL A 34 0.25 -2.97 -2.63
CA VAL A 34 -1.19 -2.78 -2.88
C VAL A 34 -1.96 -3.23 -1.65
N TRP A 35 -2.73 -2.32 -1.08
CA TRP A 35 -3.55 -2.55 0.10
C TRP A 35 -5.00 -2.70 -0.33
N VAL A 36 -5.61 -3.86 -0.01
CA VAL A 36 -7.00 -4.16 -0.32
C VAL A 36 -7.76 -4.29 0.99
N ALA A 37 -8.74 -3.42 1.22
CA ALA A 37 -9.58 -3.50 2.41
C ALA A 37 -10.39 -4.81 2.40
N GLU A 38 -10.59 -5.39 3.59
CA GLU A 38 -11.46 -6.54 3.76
C GLU A 38 -12.85 -6.28 3.16
N ASN A 39 -13.45 -7.30 2.53
CA ASN A 39 -14.76 -7.23 1.88
C ASN A 39 -14.86 -6.27 0.67
N THR A 40 -13.74 -5.89 0.05
CA THR A 40 -13.76 -5.14 -1.22
C THR A 40 -14.48 -5.94 -2.32
N ASP A 41 -15.54 -5.35 -2.89
CA ASP A 41 -16.33 -5.95 -3.97
C ASP A 41 -15.83 -5.46 -5.34
N PHE A 42 -14.97 -6.27 -5.97
CA PHE A 42 -14.40 -5.98 -7.29
C PHE A 42 -15.39 -6.03 -8.46
N SER A 43 -16.67 -6.41 -8.22
CA SER A 43 -17.70 -6.34 -9.26
C SER A 43 -18.30 -4.93 -9.40
N LYS A 44 -17.97 -4.01 -8.49
CA LYS A 44 -18.46 -2.62 -8.45
C LYS A 44 -17.31 -1.64 -8.67
N THR A 45 -17.66 -0.36 -8.83
CA THR A 45 -16.66 0.72 -8.81
C THR A 45 -15.97 0.74 -7.44
N VAL A 46 -14.66 0.49 -7.44
CA VAL A 46 -13.82 0.51 -6.23
C VAL A 46 -13.14 1.87 -6.10
N ASN A 47 -13.07 2.40 -4.88
CA ASN A 47 -12.27 3.59 -4.59
C ASN A 47 -10.77 3.22 -4.61
N VAL A 48 -10.00 3.91 -5.43
CA VAL A 48 -8.57 3.63 -5.62
C VAL A 48 -7.76 4.89 -5.36
N ARG A 49 -6.70 4.74 -4.56
CA ARG A 49 -5.70 5.77 -4.31
C ARG A 49 -4.35 5.28 -4.81
N PHE A 50 -3.69 6.11 -5.63
CA PHE A 50 -2.26 5.97 -5.90
C PHE A 50 -1.49 6.88 -4.96
N HIS A 51 -0.46 6.32 -4.34
CA HIS A 51 0.35 7.02 -3.37
C HIS A 51 1.82 6.79 -3.68
N SER A 52 2.58 7.87 -3.83
CA SER A 52 4.04 7.80 -3.96
C SER A 52 4.65 7.88 -2.57
N GLU A 53 5.52 6.93 -2.25
CA GLU A 53 6.21 6.86 -0.97
C GLU A 53 6.91 8.19 -0.63
N CYS A 54 6.70 8.67 0.59
CA CYS A 54 7.40 9.80 1.16
C CYS A 54 7.84 9.46 2.59
N ILE A 55 8.99 8.78 2.70
CA ILE A 55 9.57 8.36 3.99
C ILE A 55 9.62 9.50 5.03
N THR A 56 9.93 10.73 4.60
CA THR A 56 9.99 11.87 5.52
C THR A 56 8.64 12.29 6.08
N GLY A 57 7.57 12.26 5.27
CA GLY A 57 6.23 12.64 5.70
C GLY A 57 5.54 11.52 6.49
N GLU A 58 5.66 10.29 6.02
CA GLU A 58 4.93 9.12 6.54
C GLU A 58 5.58 8.53 7.79
N ILE A 59 6.90 8.34 7.76
CA ILE A 59 7.62 7.64 8.85
C ILE A 59 8.22 8.63 9.84
N PHE A 60 8.84 9.71 9.34
CA PHE A 60 9.52 10.69 10.21
C PHE A 60 8.63 11.88 10.62
N HIS A 61 7.36 11.89 10.22
CA HIS A 61 6.38 12.92 10.57
C HIS A 61 6.84 14.36 10.26
N SER A 62 7.55 14.53 9.13
CA SER A 62 7.99 15.83 8.65
C SER A 62 6.82 16.79 8.52
N LYS A 63 6.99 18.02 9.02
CA LYS A 63 6.02 19.11 8.88
C LYS A 63 6.23 19.93 7.60
N LYS A 64 7.16 19.52 6.72
CA LYS A 64 7.44 20.21 5.46
C LYS A 64 6.47 19.83 4.35
N CYS A 65 5.84 18.65 4.44
CA CYS A 65 4.82 18.18 3.53
C CYS A 65 3.70 17.50 4.32
N GLU A 66 2.57 17.31 3.65
CA GLU A 66 1.35 16.71 4.19
C GLU A 66 1.21 15.22 3.82
N CYS A 67 2.22 14.59 3.21
CA CYS A 67 2.14 13.22 2.70
C CYS A 67 1.70 12.20 3.76
N GLY A 68 2.18 12.32 5.01
CA GLY A 68 1.77 11.42 6.09
C GLY A 68 0.33 11.61 6.57
N GLN A 69 -0.30 12.76 6.31
CA GLN A 69 -1.73 12.98 6.58
C GLN A 69 -2.62 12.56 5.40
N GLN A 70 -2.04 12.47 4.19
CA GLN A 70 -2.74 12.03 2.99
C GLN A 70 -2.76 10.51 2.81
N LEU A 71 -1.81 9.80 3.46
CA LEU A 71 -1.78 8.34 3.53
C LEU A 71 -2.77 7.84 4.59
#